data_AF-A0A538SN87-F1
#
_entry.id   AF-A0A538SN87-F1
#
_cell.length_a   1.000
_cell.length_b   1.000
_cell.length_c   1.000
_cell.angle_alpha   90.00
_cell.angle_beta   90.00
_cell.angle_gamma   90.00
#
_symmetry.space_group_name_H-M   'P 1'
#
loop_
_entity.id
_entity.type
_entity.pdbx_description
1 polymer ?
#
loop_
_entity_poly.entity_id
_entity_poly.type
_entity_poly.pdbx_seq_one_letter_code
_entity_poly.pdbx_strand_id
1 'polypeptide(L)'
;MPLVKITQERSKIRCIEKHKRTLAALGLRRINHFVVHEDTPQIRGMVHLVRYLVRMEPADAVTTAGGTAAPRPRKRAAPKKRKSAAALDARSKARAASGARRKARGASGLNIKGKKRVPRS
;
A
#
# COMPACT_ATOMS: atom_id res chain seq x y z
N MET A 1 8.44 -19.56 24.63
CA MET A 1 9.22 -19.49 23.39
C MET A 1 9.46 -18.03 23.06
N PRO A 2 10.70 -17.62 22.76
CA PRO A 2 10.99 -16.22 22.50
C PRO A 2 10.44 -15.80 21.13
N LEU A 3 9.81 -14.64 21.10
CA LEU A 3 9.23 -14.04 19.91
C LEU A 3 10.15 -12.95 19.40
N VAL A 4 10.34 -12.92 18.08
CA VAL A 4 11.21 -11.95 17.42
C VAL A 4 10.44 -11.15 16.41
N LYS A 5 10.57 -9.83 16.50
CA LYS A 5 9.97 -8.90 15.57
C LYS A 5 10.99 -8.57 14.48
N ILE A 6 10.62 -8.87 13.25
CA ILE A 6 11.48 -8.68 12.08
C ILE A 6 10.91 -7.53 11.25
N THR A 7 11.67 -6.45 11.06
CA THR A 7 11.24 -5.27 10.30
C THR A 7 12.15 -5.02 9.11
N GLN A 8 11.59 -4.80 7.92
CA GLN A 8 12.37 -4.43 6.74
C GLN A 8 12.65 -2.91 6.74
N GLU A 9 13.90 -2.50 6.95
CA GLU A 9 14.28 -1.08 6.93
C GLU A 9 14.70 -0.59 5.54
N ARG A 10 15.30 -1.48 4.72
CA ARG A 10 15.82 -1.11 3.40
C ARG A 10 15.08 -1.83 2.27
N SER A 11 15.03 -1.19 1.11
CA SER A 11 14.36 -1.76 -0.07
C SER A 11 15.10 -2.97 -0.64
N LYS A 12 14.35 -3.88 -1.28
CA LYS A 12 14.89 -5.10 -1.92
C LYS A 12 15.26 -4.94 -3.40
N ILE A 13 15.19 -3.73 -3.96
CA ILE A 13 15.26 -3.48 -5.41
C ILE A 13 16.61 -3.91 -6.00
N ARG A 14 17.72 -3.50 -5.36
CA ARG A 14 19.10 -3.81 -5.79
C ARG A 14 19.71 -5.02 -5.08
N CYS A 15 18.88 -5.96 -4.63
CA CYS A 15 19.34 -7.18 -3.98
C CYS A 15 19.34 -8.35 -4.96
N ILE A 16 20.23 -9.32 -4.72
CA ILE A 16 20.23 -10.59 -5.44
C ILE A 16 18.90 -11.32 -5.26
N GLU A 17 18.52 -12.14 -6.25
CA GLU A 17 17.23 -12.83 -6.24
C GLU A 17 17.04 -13.73 -5.02
N LYS A 18 18.12 -14.38 -4.56
CA LYS A 18 18.10 -15.23 -3.35
C LYS A 18 17.58 -14.45 -2.15
N HIS A 19 18.08 -13.24 -1.91
CA HIS A 19 17.65 -12.39 -0.80
C HIS A 19 16.22 -11.88 -0.99
N LYS A 20 15.80 -11.59 -2.23
CA LYS A 20 14.40 -11.22 -2.53
C LYS A 20 13.44 -12.35 -2.17
N ARG A 21 13.82 -13.62 -2.45
CA ARG A 21 13.04 -14.81 -2.10
C ARG A 21 13.00 -15.02 -0.58
N THR A 22 14.12 -14.86 0.12
CA THR A 22 14.17 -14.95 1.59
C THR A 22 13.24 -13.92 2.24
N LEU A 23 13.26 -12.66 1.77
CA LEU A 23 12.34 -11.63 2.28
C LEU A 23 10.87 -11.96 2.01
N ALA A 24 10.56 -12.55 0.86
CA ALA A 24 9.21 -12.99 0.54
C ALA A 24 8.76 -14.15 1.45
N ALA A 25 9.64 -15.12 1.70
CA ALA A 25 9.39 -16.25 2.60
C ALA A 25 9.16 -15.81 4.05
N LEU A 26 9.87 -14.78 4.52
CA LEU A 26 9.64 -14.17 5.84
C LEU A 26 8.34 -13.32 5.90
N GLY A 27 7.64 -13.11 4.77
CA GLY A 27 6.41 -12.32 4.70
C GLY A 27 6.63 -10.81 4.57
N LEU A 28 7.85 -10.35 4.25
CA LEU A 28 8.19 -8.94 4.13
C LEU A 28 7.90 -8.42 2.70
N ARG A 29 6.74 -7.78 2.54
CA ARG A 29 6.26 -7.29 1.23
C ARG A 29 6.67 -5.85 0.93
N ARG A 30 6.74 -4.97 1.93
CA ARG A 30 6.96 -3.53 1.80
C ARG A 30 7.95 -3.00 2.85
N ILE A 31 8.56 -1.86 2.57
CA ILE A 31 9.45 -1.16 3.50
C ILE A 31 8.68 -0.79 4.77
N ASN A 32 9.32 -0.91 5.93
CA ASN A 32 8.76 -0.73 7.27
C ASN A 32 7.62 -1.71 7.63
N HIS A 33 7.41 -2.76 6.84
CA HIS A 33 6.58 -3.88 7.27
C HIS A 33 7.31 -4.69 8.32
N PHE A 34 6.57 -5.14 9.33
CA PHE A 34 7.09 -6.04 10.34
C PHE A 34 6.23 -7.30 10.44
N VAL A 35 6.88 -8.41 10.76
CA VAL A 35 6.22 -9.69 11.04
C VAL A 35 6.86 -10.25 12.31
N VAL A 36 6.03 -10.82 13.17
CA VAL A 36 6.48 -11.51 14.39
C VAL A 36 6.61 -12.99 14.07
N HIS A 37 7.76 -13.55 14.39
CA HIS A 37 8.07 -14.96 14.20
C HIS A 37 8.60 -15.54 15.51
N GLU A 38 8.56 -16.86 15.62
CA GLU A 38 9.25 -17.57 16.69
C GLU A 38 10.75 -17.59 16.42
N ASP A 39 11.53 -17.46 17.50
CA ASP A 39 12.98 -17.47 17.41
C ASP A 39 13.54 -18.89 17.24
N THR A 40 13.47 -19.37 15.99
CA THR A 40 14.03 -20.66 15.59
C THR A 40 15.40 -20.48 14.92
N PRO A 41 16.32 -21.46 15.01
CA PRO A 41 17.61 -21.38 14.34
C PRO A 41 17.47 -21.25 12.81
N GLN A 42 16.38 -21.78 12.24
CA GLN A 42 16.05 -21.64 10.82
C GLN A 42 15.77 -20.19 10.44
N ILE A 43 14.91 -19.50 11.20
CA ILE A 43 14.61 -18.07 10.98
C ILE A 43 15.86 -17.22 11.22
N ARG A 44 16.66 -17.50 12.26
CA ARG A 44 17.95 -16.83 12.47
C ARG A 44 18.89 -16.96 11.27
N GLY A 45 19.00 -18.16 10.70
CA GLY A 45 19.79 -18.40 9.49
C GLY A 45 19.29 -17.59 8.28
N MET A 46 17.97 -17.57 8.06
CA MET A 46 17.36 -16.76 7.00
C MET A 46 17.63 -15.26 7.20
N VAL A 47 17.50 -14.77 8.44
CA VAL A 47 17.74 -13.37 8.79
C VAL A 47 19.21 -12.99 8.62
N HIS A 48 20.15 -13.88 8.96
CA HIS A 48 21.59 -13.63 8.78
C HIS A 48 21.95 -13.32 7.32
N LEU A 49 21.35 -14.02 6.35
CA LEU A 49 21.56 -13.76 4.92
C LEU A 49 21.09 -12.35 4.50
N VAL A 50 20.04 -11.83 5.13
CA VAL A 50 19.43 -10.53 4.79
C VAL A 50 19.65 -9.46 5.88
N ARG A 51 20.62 -9.65 6.76
CA ARG A 51 20.88 -8.80 7.95
C ARG A 51 21.05 -7.31 7.61
N TYR A 52 21.56 -7.00 6.42
CA TYR A 52 21.77 -5.63 5.98
C TYR A 52 20.49 -4.91 5.50
N LEU A 53 19.38 -5.63 5.35
CA LEU A 53 18.08 -5.10 4.91
C LEU A 53 17.04 -5.01 6.04
N VAL A 54 17.27 -5.77 7.11
CA VAL A 54 16.28 -6.12 8.11
C VAL A 54 16.82 -5.81 9.50
N ARG A 55 15.95 -5.30 10.36
CA ARG A 55 16.20 -5.10 11.79
C ARG A 55 15.39 -6.12 12.59
N MET A 56 16.07 -6.81 13.50
CA MET A 56 15.49 -7.78 14.42
C MET A 56 15.42 -7.17 15.81
N GLU A 57 14.25 -7.20 16.43
CA GLU A 57 14.01 -6.78 17.82
C GLU A 57 13.46 -7.97 18.61
N PRO A 58 14.04 -8.33 19.77
CA PRO A 58 13.44 -9.31 20.67
C PRO A 58 12.15 -8.73 21.27
N ALA A 59 11.06 -9.50 21.27
CA ALA A 59 9.78 -9.08 21.82
C ALA A 59 9.66 -9.34 23.33
N ASP A 60 10.51 -10.22 23.87
CA ASP A 60 10.52 -10.60 25.28
C ASP A 60 11.46 -9.70 26.07
N ALA A 61 11.00 -8.50 26.39
CA ALA A 61 11.68 -7.64 27.34
C ALA A 61 11.29 -8.06 28.78
N VAL A 62 12.03 -9.01 29.36
CA VAL A 62 12.24 -9.04 30.82
C VAL A 62 13.68 -8.63 31.10
N THR A 63 13.78 -7.43 31.66
CA THR A 63 14.92 -6.69 32.19
C THR A 63 15.95 -7.58 32.88
N THR A 64 17.24 -7.47 32.52
CA THR A 64 18.35 -7.50 33.48
C THR A 64 19.58 -6.76 32.91
N ALA A 65 19.96 -5.71 33.65
CA ALA A 65 21.21 -4.97 33.75
C ALA A 65 22.24 -4.96 32.61
N GLY A 66 22.63 -3.74 32.19
CA GLY A 66 23.90 -3.48 31.50
C GLY A 66 23.79 -2.37 30.46
N GLY A 67 24.02 -1.13 30.87
CA GLY A 67 23.73 0.07 30.07
C GLY A 67 24.44 0.18 28.73
N THR A 68 23.77 0.85 27.79
CA THR A 68 24.36 1.83 26.87
C THR A 68 23.22 2.60 26.19
N ALA A 69 23.22 3.92 26.43
CA ALA A 69 22.56 5.00 25.69
C ALA A 69 21.32 4.65 24.85
N ALA A 70 20.14 4.97 25.37
CA ALA A 70 18.92 5.04 24.58
C ALA A 70 19.14 5.93 23.33
N PRO A 71 18.86 5.45 22.11
CA PRO A 71 18.75 6.37 20.99
C PRO A 71 17.57 7.29 21.26
N ARG A 72 17.85 8.59 21.40
CA ARG A 72 16.84 9.65 21.48
C ARG A 72 15.74 9.36 20.45
N PRO A 73 14.44 9.49 20.79
CA PRO A 73 13.38 9.30 19.83
C PRO A 73 13.61 10.26 18.66
N ARG A 74 13.97 9.72 17.49
CA ARG A 74 13.99 10.51 16.25
C ARG A 74 12.58 11.07 16.12
N LYS A 75 12.44 12.40 16.21
CA LYS A 75 11.21 13.19 16.10
C LYS A 75 10.11 12.39 15.38
N ARG A 76 9.11 11.93 16.13
CA ARG A 76 7.86 11.44 15.54
C ARG A 76 7.29 12.61 14.76
N ALA A 77 7.45 12.61 13.45
CA ALA A 77 6.86 13.63 12.60
C ALA A 77 5.36 13.59 12.84
N ALA A 78 4.83 14.69 13.38
CA ALA A 78 3.41 14.85 13.65
C ALA A 78 2.60 14.46 12.40
N PRO A 79 1.45 13.79 12.54
CA PRO A 79 0.58 13.54 11.40
C PRO A 79 0.18 14.89 10.79
N LYS A 80 0.62 15.16 9.56
CA LYS A 80 0.16 16.32 8.78
C LYS A 80 -1.37 16.23 8.73
N LYS A 81 -2.04 17.25 9.25
CA LYS A 81 -3.50 17.46 9.17
C LYS A 81 -3.99 17.03 7.79
N ARG A 82 -4.70 15.90 7.69
CA ARG A 82 -5.46 15.60 6.48
C ARG A 82 -6.53 16.68 6.40
N LYS A 83 -6.46 17.53 5.37
CA LYS A 83 -7.50 18.52 5.10
C LYS A 83 -8.85 17.79 5.10
N SER A 84 -9.79 18.36 5.83
CA SER A 84 -11.16 17.89 6.05
C SER A 84 -11.85 17.51 4.74
N ALA A 85 -12.39 16.30 4.68
CA ALA A 85 -13.21 15.78 3.59
C ALA A 85 -14.68 16.27 3.67
N ALA A 86 -14.91 17.51 4.10
CA ALA A 86 -16.25 18.04 4.43
C ALA A 86 -16.72 19.18 3.50
N ALA A 87 -16.31 19.21 2.22
CA ALA A 87 -16.63 20.33 1.34
C ALA A 87 -16.92 19.96 -0.14
N LEU A 88 -17.58 18.83 -0.40
CA LEU A 88 -17.98 18.43 -1.76
C LEU A 88 -19.50 18.36 -2.01
N ASP A 89 -20.35 18.68 -1.03
CA ASP A 89 -21.82 18.56 -1.15
C ASP A 89 -22.56 19.90 -1.35
N ALA A 90 -21.90 20.94 -1.87
CA ALA A 90 -22.50 22.27 -2.03
C ALA A 90 -22.63 22.78 -3.48
N ARG A 91 -22.39 21.94 -4.51
CA ARG A 91 -22.44 22.40 -5.93
C ARG A 91 -23.27 21.59 -6.91
N SER A 92 -24.03 20.59 -6.48
CA SER A 92 -24.86 19.75 -7.35
C SER A 92 -26.31 20.23 -7.54
N LYS A 93 -26.74 21.36 -6.94
CA LYS A 93 -28.13 21.86 -7.06
C LYS A 93 -28.35 23.06 -8.00
N ALA A 94 -27.32 23.55 -8.69
CA ALA A 94 -27.43 24.74 -9.56
C ALA A 94 -27.44 24.45 -11.08
N ARG A 95 -27.41 23.17 -11.52
CA ARG A 95 -27.37 22.82 -12.96
C ARG A 95 -28.67 22.23 -13.52
N ALA A 96 -29.74 22.17 -12.72
CA ALA A 96 -31.04 21.63 -13.11
C ALA A 96 -32.03 22.66 -13.70
N ALA A 97 -31.67 23.94 -13.77
CA ALA A 97 -32.62 25.02 -14.11
C ALA A 97 -32.54 25.58 -15.56
N SER A 98 -31.70 25.06 -16.47
CA SER A 98 -31.55 25.62 -17.83
C SER A 98 -31.90 24.69 -19.00
N GLY A 99 -32.36 23.46 -18.76
CA GLY A 99 -32.65 22.47 -19.82
C GLY A 99 -34.09 22.45 -20.36
N ALA A 100 -35.01 23.25 -19.82
CA ALA A 100 -36.46 23.07 -20.01
C ALA A 100 -37.12 23.92 -21.12
N ARG A 101 -36.40 24.41 -22.14
CA ARG A 101 -36.99 25.34 -23.14
C ARG A 101 -36.75 25.07 -24.63
N ARG A 102 -36.34 23.88 -25.05
CA ARG A 102 -36.30 23.53 -26.50
C ARG A 102 -36.95 22.18 -26.81
N LYS A 103 -38.16 21.97 -26.30
CA LYS A 103 -39.10 20.95 -26.79
C LYS A 103 -40.21 21.63 -27.59
N ALA A 104 -39.86 22.25 -28.71
CA ALA A 104 -40.81 22.71 -29.74
C ALA A 104 -40.04 23.27 -30.95
N ARG A 105 -39.91 22.46 -32.01
CA ARG A 105 -39.96 22.84 -33.45
C ARG A 105 -39.26 21.80 -34.34
N GLY A 106 -40.02 21.26 -35.29
CA GLY A 106 -39.54 20.61 -36.53
C GLY A 106 -39.19 19.13 -36.36
N ALA A 107 -39.99 18.13 -36.75
CA ALA A 107 -40.67 17.87 -38.03
C ALA A 107 -39.68 17.63 -39.19
N SER A 108 -39.97 16.58 -39.97
CA SER A 108 -39.33 16.12 -41.24
C SER A 108 -37.96 15.43 -41.05
N GLY A 109 -37.62 14.27 -41.63
CA GLY A 109 -38.21 13.42 -42.66
C GLY A 109 -37.08 12.52 -43.25
N LEU A 110 -37.46 11.41 -43.89
CA LEU A 110 -36.66 10.50 -44.76
C LEU A 110 -35.56 9.64 -44.08
N ASN A 111 -35.51 8.29 -44.10
CA ASN A 111 -35.82 7.19 -45.05
C ASN A 111 -34.57 6.64 -45.81
N ILE A 112 -34.48 5.29 -45.82
CA ILE A 112 -33.83 4.32 -46.73
C ILE A 112 -32.31 4.06 -46.76
N LYS A 113 -32.02 2.74 -46.88
CA LYS A 113 -30.83 1.99 -47.39
C LYS A 113 -29.77 1.69 -46.33
N GLY A 114 -29.56 0.42 -45.94
CA GLY A 114 -29.08 -0.70 -46.77
C GLY A 114 -27.56 -0.79 -46.56
N LYS A 115 -26.88 -1.89 -46.26
CA LYS A 115 -26.98 -3.27 -46.72
C LYS A 115 -26.04 -4.12 -45.82
N LYS A 116 -26.47 -5.37 -45.60
CA LYS A 116 -25.70 -6.63 -45.58
C LYS A 116 -24.63 -6.90 -44.50
N ARG A 117 -25.01 -7.89 -43.67
CA ARG A 117 -24.22 -8.92 -42.96
C ARG A 117 -23.03 -9.47 -43.78
N VAL A 118 -21.92 -9.78 -43.11
CA VAL A 118 -21.46 -11.14 -42.72
C VAL A 118 -20.19 -11.05 -41.84
N PRO A 119 -20.00 -11.98 -40.89
CA PRO A 119 -18.66 -12.57 -40.76
C PRO A 119 -18.72 -14.10 -40.66
N ARG A 120 -17.80 -14.78 -41.33
CA ARG A 120 -17.10 -15.99 -40.85
C ARG A 120 -16.28 -16.64 -41.97
N SER A 121 -15.00 -16.83 -41.68
CA SER A 121 -14.12 -17.87 -42.20
C SER A 121 -13.18 -18.22 -41.06
#